data_AF-A0A960U4L1-F1
#
_entry.id   AF-A0A960U4L1-F1
#
_cell.length_a   1.000
_cell.length_b   1.000
_cell.length_c   1.000
_cell.angle_alpha   90.00
_cell.angle_beta   90.00
_cell.angle_gamma   90.00
#
_symmetry.space_group_name_H-M   'P 1'
#
loop_
_entity.id
_entity.type
_entity.pdbx_description
1 polymer ?
#
loop_
_entity_poly.entity_id
_entity_poly.type
_entity_poly.pdbx_seq_one_letter_code
_entity_poly.pdbx_strand_id
1 'polypeptide(L)' 'DQPTTTQLFWAGYSNMVFLPSIVAPAGLAADGLPVGVQIVAPAYQDHSAIRFAQLLEDQYRAFTPPPGFA' A
#
# COMPACT_ATOMS: atom_id res chain seq x y z
N ASP A 1 -0.53 -4.02 20.32
CA ASP A 1 0.61 -3.64 19.46
C ASP A 1 1.06 -4.80 18.60
N GLN A 2 1.30 -4.54 17.32
CA GLN A 2 1.86 -5.51 16.38
C GLN A 2 3.37 -5.29 16.25
N PRO A 3 4.20 -6.35 16.21
CA PRO A 3 5.63 -6.21 15.99
C PRO A 3 5.95 -5.57 14.63
N THR A 4 6.94 -4.67 14.57
CA THR A 4 7.41 -4.04 13.32
C THR A 4 7.80 -5.06 12.25
N THR A 5 8.28 -6.23 12.65
CA THR A 5 8.63 -7.35 11.77
C THR A 5 7.45 -7.80 10.90
N THR A 6 6.20 -7.65 11.38
CA THR A 6 5.00 -8.00 10.61
C THR A 6 4.88 -7.15 9.35
N GLN A 7 5.14 -5.85 9.41
CA GLN A 7 5.14 -4.98 8.23
C GLN A 7 6.37 -5.23 7.34
N LEU A 8 7.54 -5.42 7.96
CA LEU A 8 8.79 -5.66 7.24
C LEU A 8 8.78 -6.97 6.44
N PHE A 9 8.06 -7.98 6.92
CA PHE A 9 7.88 -9.24 6.18
C PHE A 9 7.30 -8.98 4.78
N TRP A 10 6.24 -8.18 4.68
CA TRP A 10 5.59 -7.86 3.40
C TRP A 10 6.48 -7.00 2.50
N ALA A 11 7.07 -5.93 3.06
CA ALA A 11 7.98 -5.05 2.32
C ALA A 11 9.24 -5.80 1.83
N GLY A 12 9.73 -6.75 2.61
CA GLY A 12 10.91 -7.54 2.30
C GLY A 12 10.75 -8.41 1.05
N TYR A 13 9.54 -8.92 0.79
CA TYR A 13 9.31 -9.90 -0.28
C TYR A 13 9.68 -9.37 -1.66
N SER A 14 9.22 -8.18 -2.04
CA SER A 14 9.58 -7.53 -3.31
C SER A 14 10.99 -6.92 -3.29
N ASN A 15 11.40 -6.36 -2.15
CA ASN A 15 12.69 -5.68 -2.02
C ASN A 15 13.88 -6.63 -2.20
N MET A 16 13.79 -7.87 -1.69
CA MET A 16 14.86 -8.86 -1.82
C MET A 16 15.15 -9.30 -3.27
N VAL A 17 14.19 -9.10 -4.17
CA VAL A 17 14.29 -9.46 -5.60
C VAL A 17 14.24 -8.23 -6.51
N PHE A 18 14.39 -7.03 -5.95
CA PHE A 18 14.44 -5.76 -6.68
C PHE A 18 13.20 -5.49 -7.56
N LEU A 19 12.03 -6.01 -7.18
CA LEU A 19 10.79 -5.74 -7.89
C LEU A 19 10.18 -4.40 -7.43
N PRO A 20 9.65 -3.60 -8.37
CA PRO A 20 8.94 -2.38 -8.02
C PRO A 20 7.67 -2.70 -7.22
N SER A 21 7.44 -1.94 -6.15
CA SER A 21 6.22 -2.07 -5.35
C SER A 21 5.77 -0.73 -4.79
N ILE A 22 4.45 -0.55 -4.67
CA ILE A 22 3.79 0.63 -4.09
C ILE A 22 2.71 0.18 -3.12
N VAL A 23 2.41 1.01 -2.12
CA VAL A 23 1.32 0.76 -1.17
C VAL A 23 0.22 1.80 -1.37
N ALA A 24 -1.01 1.34 -1.57
CA ALA A 24 -2.20 2.19 -1.72
C ALA A 24 -3.20 1.97 -0.56
N PRO A 25 -4.07 2.94 -0.23
CA PRO A 25 -5.08 2.77 0.82
C PRO A 25 -6.07 1.65 0.48
N ALA A 26 -6.30 0.71 1.40
CA ALA A 26 -7.21 -0.42 1.21
C ALA A 26 -8.43 -0.39 2.14
N GLY A 27 -8.49 0.58 3.07
CA GLY A 27 -9.58 0.77 4.00
C GLY A 27 -9.12 0.91 5.43
N LEU A 28 -10.00 0.56 6.36
CA LEU A 28 -9.75 0.60 7.80
C LEU A 28 -9.90 -0.80 8.38
N ALA A 29 -9.04 -1.15 9.33
CA ALA A 29 -9.19 -2.33 10.15
C ALA A 29 -10.36 -2.16 11.15
N ALA A 30 -10.71 -3.23 11.86
CA ALA A 30 -11.82 -3.22 12.82
C ALA A 30 -11.61 -2.22 13.98
N ASP A 31 -10.36 -1.86 14.27
CA ASP A 31 -9.97 -0.84 15.25
C ASP A 31 -9.94 0.59 14.69
N GLY A 32 -10.30 0.78 13.42
CA GLY A 32 -10.33 2.07 12.75
C GLY A 32 -8.97 2.56 12.24
N LEU A 33 -7.90 1.75 12.34
CA LEU A 33 -6.59 2.12 11.79
C LEU A 33 -6.51 1.88 10.27
N PRO A 34 -5.76 2.72 9.52
CA PRO A 34 -5.60 2.56 8.08
C PRO A 34 -4.87 1.27 7.72
N VAL A 35 -5.38 0.58 6.70
CA VAL A 35 -4.76 -0.59 6.08
C VAL A 35 -4.32 -0.24 4.67
N GLY A 36 -3.10 -0.62 4.31
CA GLY A 36 -2.58 -0.50 2.95
C GLY A 36 -2.53 -1.85 2.24
N VAL A 37 -2.65 -1.82 0.91
CA VAL A 37 -2.37 -2.97 0.03
C VAL A 37 -1.08 -2.73 -0.74
N GLN A 38 -0.18 -3.72 -0.72
CA GLN A 38 1.05 -3.68 -1.50
C GLN A 38 0.80 -4.25 -2.91
N ILE A 39 1.12 -3.44 -3.91
CA ILE A 39 1.02 -3.76 -5.32
C ILE A 39 2.43 -3.98 -5.83
N VAL A 40 2.74 -5.19 -6.29
CA VAL A 40 4.05 -5.56 -6.85
C VAL A 40 3.91 -5.71 -8.35
N ALA A 41 4.78 -5.05 -9.12
CA ALA A 41 4.80 -5.15 -10.57
C ALA A 41 6.05 -5.90 -11.07
N PRO A 42 6.05 -6.37 -12.34
CA PRO A 42 7.25 -6.90 -12.96
C PRO A 42 8.40 -5.90 -12.97
N ALA A 43 9.63 -6.39 -13.14
CA ALA A 43 10.82 -5.55 -13.25
C ALA A 43 10.63 -4.42 -14.28
N TYR A 44 11.01 -3.20 -13.89
CA TYR A 44 10.93 -1.98 -14.70
C TYR A 44 9.52 -1.50 -15.07
N GLN A 45 8.47 -1.98 -14.38
CA GLN A 45 7.08 -1.60 -14.63
C GLN A 45 6.48 -0.70 -13.52
N ASP A 46 7.28 0.20 -12.96
CA ASP A 46 6.85 1.15 -11.92
C ASP A 46 5.59 1.94 -12.32
N HIS A 47 5.52 2.39 -13.58
CA HIS A 47 4.35 3.10 -14.09
C HIS A 47 3.07 2.24 -14.07
N SER A 48 3.18 0.93 -14.27
CA SER A 48 2.04 0.01 -14.15
C SER A 48 1.55 -0.10 -12.71
N ALA A 49 2.48 -0.21 -11.75
CA ALA A 49 2.15 -0.23 -10.32
C ALA A 49 1.46 1.08 -9.88
N ILE A 50 2.01 2.22 -10.30
CA ILE A 50 1.45 3.55 -10.03
C ILE A 50 0.06 3.67 -10.66
N ARG A 51 -0.09 3.27 -11.93
CA ARG A 51 -1.39 3.34 -12.62
C ARG A 51 -2.44 2.49 -11.92
N PHE A 52 -2.08 1.29 -11.46
CA PHE A 52 -2.99 0.45 -10.71
C PHE A 52 -3.36 1.07 -9.35
N ALA A 53 -2.40 1.65 -8.63
CA ALA A 53 -2.68 2.38 -7.38
C ALA A 53 -3.66 3.54 -7.60
N GLN A 54 -3.48 4.34 -8.65
CA GLN A 54 -4.43 5.41 -9.03
C GLN A 54 -5.83 4.87 -9.30
N LEU A 55 -5.94 3.77 -10.06
CA LEU A 55 -7.24 3.15 -10.33
C LEU A 55 -7.92 2.66 -9.04
N LEU A 56 -7.14 2.17 -8.07
CA LEU A 56 -7.66 1.74 -6.78
C LEU A 56 -8.17 2.91 -5.95
N GLU A 57 -7.46 4.04 -5.96
CA GLU A 57 -7.93 5.27 -5.32
C GLU A 57 -9.20 5.83 -5.99
N ASP A 58 -9.23 5.84 -7.33
CA ASP A 58 -10.37 6.34 -8.12
C ASP A 58 -11.63 5.49 -7.94
N GLN A 59 -11.49 4.17 -7.85
CA GLN A 59 -12.63 3.23 -7.93
C GLN A 59 -13.02 2.58 -6.60
N TYR A 60 -12.14 2.60 -5.60
CA TYR A 60 -12.38 1.87 -4.35
C TYR A 60 -12.15 2.72 -3.11
N ARG A 61 -10.91 3.18 -2.87
CA ARG A 61 -10.59 3.91 -1.64
C ARG A 61 -9.41 4.84 -1.83
N ALA A 62 -9.67 6.14 -1.81
CA ALA A 62 -8.63 7.17 -1.73
C ALA A 62 -8.21 7.42 -0.27
N PHE A 63 -7.08 8.11 -0.10
CA PHE A 63 -6.63 8.61 1.19
C PHE A 63 -7.70 9.51 1.84
N THR A 64 -7.86 9.38 3.16
CA THR A 64 -8.67 10.28 3.98
C THR A 64 -7.80 10.78 5.12
N PRO A 65 -7.59 12.11 5.28
CA PRO A 65 -6.78 12.63 6.38
C PRO A 65 -7.42 12.30 7.73
N PRO A 66 -6.61 12.09 8.78
CA PRO A 66 -7.14 11.89 10.12
C PRO A 66 -7.84 13.17 10.62
N PRO A 67 -8.81 13.05 11.54
CA PRO A 67 -9.50 14.21 12.11
C PRO A 67 -8.52 15.25 12.68
N GLY A 68 -8.72 16.52 12.35
CA GLY A 68 -7.86 17.63 12.80
C GLY A 68 -6.66 17.96 11.90
N PHE A 69 -6.50 17.26 10.78
CA PHE A 69 -5.38 17.43 9.83
C PHE A 69 -5.87 17.59 8.36
N ALA A 70 -7.03 18.25 8.17
CA ALA A 70 -7.62 18.54 6.86
C ALA A 70 -7.08 19.85 6.26
#